data_AF-A0A517XMW9-F1
#
_entry.id   AF-A0A517XMW9-F1
#
_cell.length_a   1.000
_cell.length_b   1.000
_cell.length_c   1.000
_cell.angle_alpha   90.00
_cell.angle_beta   90.00
_cell.angle_gamma   90.00
#
_symmetry.space_group_name_H-M   'P 1'
#
loop_
_entity.id
_entity.type
_entity.pdbx_description
1 polymer ?
#
loop_
_entity_poly.entity_id
_entity_poly.type
_entity_poly.pdbx_seq_one_letter_code
_entity_poly.pdbx_strand_id
1 'polypeptide(L)'
;MSNATTLKLEGLEARECPAVVFQIDYSFDTNGFFNDPGRRAVLQSAADAIGAHLDANLPALVPGGGNTWAARFFNPATGGEVQIPNLAVGANTIVIYAGGRNLEGAEAGEGGYGGYSAGGSQAWFDSIRGRAGFGLWGGALSFDTVGTNWYFGGGISGIGANQLDFYSTAVHELTHVLGIGTSPQWNSLTAGGAFVGPTATAVLGGPVPLSADGDHWAEGITVRGDVVSMDPYASLGRRVELSALDFAGLKDLGWTVSDVAGVPGAASSFTPPVSVGGGGTPVVLTGATDGTAQIYTLNSDDTLVAAGAPSTPFGGWTGVIRSVVGDFNGDGTKDYAFATGAGTAGTVRVYDGKTGADLVGRTTVLDGFAGGLFLAAGDVDRDGRDELALSADAGGGTRVVLFRVYGGRLTVAADFLAFGDASFRGGSRVAMADVNRDGAADLVVGAGLGGGPRVAVYDGAALAAGKADRLVPDFFALDSSLRSGVYVAAADVDGDGSADVIYSTGNTGGPRVRIVSGAVLVANPGADMAALPALADFFTWDQNDRAGIRVAAKDVDGDGRAELIVGSGNTNSAMVRVIPFSEMNTPTTKLTNPFGNPATIDGVYVG
;
A
#
# COMPACT_ATOMS: atom_id res chain seq x y z
N MET A 1 13.68 -21.55 -59.03
CA MET A 1 13.80 -20.45 -58.05
C MET A 1 12.90 -20.78 -56.88
N SER A 2 13.44 -21.44 -55.84
CA SER A 2 12.68 -21.83 -54.65
C SER A 2 12.86 -20.78 -53.56
N ASN A 3 11.79 -20.08 -53.21
CA ASN A 3 11.75 -19.19 -52.05
C ASN A 3 11.70 -20.05 -50.78
N ALA A 4 12.84 -20.21 -50.11
CA ALA A 4 12.88 -20.76 -48.77
C ALA A 4 12.53 -19.64 -47.78
N THR A 5 11.41 -19.81 -47.08
CA THR A 5 11.00 -18.95 -45.97
C THR A 5 11.92 -19.21 -44.78
N THR A 6 12.78 -18.26 -44.45
CA THR A 6 13.66 -18.33 -43.27
C THR A 6 12.82 -18.08 -42.02
N LEU A 7 12.53 -19.13 -41.25
CA LEU A 7 12.03 -19.00 -39.87
C LEU A 7 13.13 -18.32 -39.03
N LYS A 8 12.88 -17.09 -38.59
CA LYS A 8 13.69 -16.45 -37.55
C LYS A 8 13.25 -17.01 -36.20
N LEU A 9 14.17 -17.69 -35.53
CA LEU A 9 14.05 -17.95 -34.10
C LEU A 9 14.19 -16.58 -33.42
N GLU A 10 13.09 -16.00 -32.93
CA GLU A 10 13.19 -14.92 -31.96
C GLU A 10 13.79 -15.54 -30.71
N GLY A 11 15.03 -15.21 -30.41
CA GLY A 11 15.64 -15.55 -29.14
C GLY A 11 14.82 -14.88 -28.05
N LEU A 12 14.15 -15.68 -27.23
CA LEU A 12 13.78 -15.27 -25.89
C LEU A 12 15.06 -14.74 -25.24
N GLU A 13 15.12 -13.45 -24.93
CA GLU A 13 16.17 -12.97 -24.04
C GLU A 13 16.01 -13.74 -22.73
N ALA A 14 16.98 -14.60 -22.44
CA ALA A 14 17.09 -15.21 -21.15
C ALA A 14 17.42 -14.09 -20.16
N ARG A 15 16.44 -13.68 -19.35
CA ARG A 15 16.72 -12.95 -18.11
C ARG A 15 17.25 -13.95 -17.09
N GLU A 16 18.48 -14.42 -17.28
CA GLU A 16 19.21 -15.11 -16.23
C GLU A 16 19.77 -14.07 -15.27
N CYS A 17 18.94 -13.68 -14.29
CA CYS A 17 19.47 -13.15 -13.04
C CYS A 17 20.08 -14.36 -12.31
N PRO A 18 21.37 -14.40 -11.93
CA PRO A 18 21.90 -15.53 -11.19
C PRO A 18 21.31 -15.53 -9.77
N ALA A 19 20.16 -16.18 -9.61
CA ALA A 19 19.50 -16.35 -8.32
C ALA A 19 20.33 -17.26 -7.40
N VAL A 20 20.35 -16.95 -6.11
CA VAL A 20 20.83 -17.89 -5.10
C VAL A 20 19.83 -19.04 -4.98
N VAL A 21 20.33 -20.26 -5.08
CA VAL A 21 19.52 -21.47 -4.93
C VAL A 21 19.65 -22.00 -3.51
N PHE A 22 18.55 -22.06 -2.79
CA PHE A 22 18.47 -22.80 -1.53
C PHE A 22 18.17 -24.26 -1.83
N GLN A 23 19.18 -25.12 -1.61
CA GLN A 23 19.01 -26.56 -1.72
C GLN A 23 18.59 -27.10 -0.35
N ILE A 24 17.29 -27.38 -0.19
CA ILE A 24 16.75 -27.91 1.06
C ILE A 24 16.91 -29.43 1.09
N ASP A 25 17.55 -29.92 2.13
CA ASP A 25 17.81 -31.32 2.42
C ASP A 25 17.03 -31.73 3.70
N TYR A 26 16.15 -32.72 3.56
CA TYR A 26 15.31 -33.23 4.63
C TYR A 26 15.85 -34.52 5.26
N SER A 27 17.09 -34.93 4.96
CA SER A 27 17.68 -36.18 5.47
C SER A 27 17.81 -36.23 6.99
N PHE A 28 17.79 -35.08 7.67
CA PHE A 28 17.82 -34.97 9.13
C PHE A 28 16.45 -34.71 9.77
N ASP A 29 15.35 -34.67 8.99
CA ASP A 29 13.97 -34.59 9.52
C ASP A 29 13.47 -35.94 10.08
N THR A 30 14.20 -36.46 11.07
CA THR A 30 13.90 -37.80 11.63
C THR A 30 12.59 -37.85 12.43
N ASN A 31 12.07 -36.70 12.85
CA ASN A 31 10.75 -36.58 13.48
C ASN A 31 9.60 -36.45 12.47
N GLY A 32 9.91 -36.30 11.18
CA GLY A 32 8.92 -36.32 10.10
C GLY A 32 8.05 -35.08 9.99
N PHE A 33 8.51 -33.91 10.46
CA PHE A 33 7.75 -32.65 10.35
C PHE A 33 7.48 -32.31 8.88
N PHE A 34 8.42 -32.60 7.99
CA PHE A 34 8.33 -32.44 6.55
C PHE A 34 7.95 -33.73 5.82
N ASN A 35 7.39 -34.76 6.47
CA ASN A 35 6.76 -35.85 5.71
C ASN A 35 5.53 -35.37 4.92
N ASP A 36 4.96 -34.23 5.31
CA ASP A 36 3.91 -33.53 4.58
C ASP A 36 4.50 -32.75 3.38
N PRO A 37 4.12 -33.07 2.13
CA PRO A 37 4.62 -32.38 0.95
C PRO A 37 4.14 -30.91 0.85
N GLY A 38 3.01 -30.55 1.47
CA GLY A 38 2.53 -29.18 1.53
C GLY A 38 3.46 -28.29 2.33
N ARG A 39 4.00 -28.79 3.46
CA ARG A 39 4.98 -28.05 4.27
C ARG A 39 6.29 -27.84 3.51
N ARG A 40 6.75 -28.86 2.78
CA ARG A 40 7.93 -28.73 1.91
C ARG A 40 7.73 -27.67 0.83
N ALA A 41 6.54 -27.62 0.23
CA ALA A 41 6.21 -26.63 -0.78
C ALA A 41 6.23 -25.20 -0.23
N VAL A 42 5.71 -24.98 0.99
CA VAL A 42 5.74 -23.65 1.63
C VAL A 42 7.17 -23.24 2.00
N LEU A 43 7.99 -24.15 2.56
CA LEU A 43 9.39 -23.85 2.86
C LEU A 43 10.18 -23.55 1.59
N GLN A 44 10.00 -24.33 0.52
CA GLN A 44 10.62 -24.06 -0.78
C GLN A 44 10.17 -22.70 -1.32
N SER A 45 8.88 -22.35 -1.20
CA SER A 45 8.38 -21.04 -1.63
C SER A 45 9.03 -19.87 -0.89
N ALA A 46 9.24 -20.00 0.43
CA ALA A 46 9.96 -18.98 1.21
C ALA A 46 11.41 -18.85 0.75
N ALA A 47 12.08 -19.97 0.51
CA ALA A 47 13.46 -20.01 0.06
C ALA A 47 13.62 -19.43 -1.36
N ASP A 48 12.71 -19.77 -2.27
CA ASP A 48 12.68 -19.24 -3.64
C ASP A 48 12.41 -17.73 -3.65
N ALA A 49 11.50 -17.25 -2.79
CA ALA A 49 11.21 -15.82 -2.66
C ALA A 49 12.45 -15.02 -2.25
N ILE A 50 13.21 -15.52 -1.27
CA ILE A 50 14.46 -14.88 -0.85
C ILE A 50 15.53 -15.01 -1.95
N GLY A 51 15.72 -16.21 -2.50
CA GLY A 51 16.76 -16.52 -3.49
C GLY A 51 16.62 -15.69 -4.77
N ALA A 52 15.39 -15.39 -5.19
CA ALA A 52 15.10 -14.53 -6.34
C ALA A 52 15.59 -13.08 -6.15
N HIS A 53 15.79 -12.63 -4.91
CA HIS A 53 16.29 -11.30 -4.59
C HIS A 53 17.79 -11.24 -4.35
N LEU A 54 18.48 -12.38 -4.31
CA LEU A 54 19.92 -12.41 -4.08
C LEU A 54 20.64 -12.66 -5.41
N ASP A 55 21.38 -11.66 -5.86
CA ASP A 55 22.40 -11.84 -6.89
C ASP A 55 23.70 -12.18 -6.16
N ALA A 56 24.15 -13.42 -6.24
CA ALA A 56 25.40 -13.79 -5.60
C ALA A 56 26.27 -14.58 -6.56
N ASN A 57 27.56 -14.27 -6.53
CA ASN A 57 28.60 -15.08 -7.14
C ASN A 57 29.27 -15.92 -6.05
N LEU A 58 28.56 -16.95 -5.58
CA LEU A 58 29.11 -17.86 -4.58
C LEU A 58 29.91 -18.96 -5.30
N PRO A 59 31.26 -18.99 -5.18
CA PRO A 59 32.06 -20.02 -5.83
C PRO A 59 31.72 -21.40 -5.29
N ALA A 60 31.60 -22.40 -6.17
CA ALA A 60 31.35 -23.78 -5.76
C ALA A 60 32.43 -24.26 -4.76
N LEU A 61 32.00 -24.99 -3.74
CA LEU A 61 32.89 -25.66 -2.78
C LEU A 61 32.98 -27.13 -3.17
N VAL A 62 34.02 -27.48 -3.93
CA VAL A 62 34.29 -28.87 -4.35
C VAL A 62 35.59 -29.33 -3.70
N PRO A 63 35.54 -30.11 -2.61
CA PRO A 63 36.74 -30.63 -1.96
C PRO A 63 37.50 -31.60 -2.88
N GLY A 64 38.83 -31.61 -2.80
CA GLY A 64 39.70 -32.37 -3.69
C GLY A 64 41.12 -31.81 -3.75
N GLY A 65 42.06 -32.55 -4.34
CA GLY A 65 43.44 -32.07 -4.53
C GLY A 65 44.21 -31.76 -3.24
N GLY A 66 43.85 -32.40 -2.12
CA GLY A 66 44.42 -32.12 -0.79
C GLY A 66 43.64 -31.10 0.05
N ASN A 67 42.63 -30.45 -0.54
CA ASN A 67 41.71 -29.57 0.19
C ASN A 67 40.55 -30.37 0.78
N THR A 68 40.27 -30.14 2.06
CA THR A 68 39.22 -30.80 2.85
C THR A 68 38.48 -29.80 3.72
N TRP A 69 37.26 -30.13 4.11
CA TRP A 69 36.52 -29.39 5.11
C TRP A 69 35.44 -30.25 5.77
N ALA A 70 34.87 -29.78 6.86
CA ALA A 70 33.70 -30.36 7.50
C ALA A 70 32.70 -29.24 7.78
N ALA A 71 31.53 -29.35 7.15
CA ALA A 71 30.38 -28.50 7.41
C ALA A 71 29.79 -28.86 8.78
N ARG A 72 29.46 -27.87 9.61
CA ARG A 72 28.94 -28.09 10.97
C ARG A 72 27.64 -27.32 11.19
N PHE A 73 26.64 -27.97 11.77
CA PHE A 73 25.34 -27.36 12.08
C PHE A 73 24.64 -28.15 13.19
N PHE A 74 23.59 -27.58 13.78
CA PHE A 74 22.75 -28.29 14.74
C PHE A 74 21.68 -29.11 14.02
N ASN A 75 21.59 -30.41 14.34
CA ASN A 75 20.64 -31.33 13.76
C ASN A 75 19.21 -30.83 14.00
N PRO A 76 18.40 -30.58 12.96
CA PRO A 76 17.10 -29.97 13.13
C PRO A 76 16.11 -30.81 13.95
N ALA A 77 16.26 -32.14 13.97
CA ALA A 77 15.40 -33.03 14.73
C ALA A 77 15.86 -33.25 16.19
N THR A 78 17.12 -32.99 16.54
CA THR A 78 17.66 -33.34 17.87
C THR A 78 18.37 -32.21 18.62
N GLY A 79 18.73 -31.12 17.96
CA GLY A 79 19.54 -30.02 18.54
C GLY A 79 21.01 -30.35 18.74
N GLY A 80 21.45 -31.59 18.47
CA GLY A 80 22.85 -31.99 18.60
C GLY A 80 23.72 -31.50 17.42
N GLU A 81 24.97 -31.14 17.67
CA GLU A 81 25.92 -30.77 16.61
C GLU A 81 26.18 -31.97 15.66
N VAL A 82 26.11 -31.70 14.36
CA VAL A 82 26.41 -32.65 13.28
C VAL A 82 27.55 -32.10 12.43
N GLN A 83 28.37 -33.01 11.90
CA GLN A 83 29.44 -32.68 10.97
C GLN A 83 29.33 -33.52 9.69
N ILE A 84 29.40 -32.86 8.54
CA ILE A 84 29.42 -33.53 7.23
C ILE A 84 30.79 -33.30 6.60
N PRO A 85 31.64 -34.35 6.52
CA PRO A 85 32.96 -34.23 5.93
C PRO A 85 32.85 -34.08 4.41
N ASN A 86 33.63 -33.14 3.87
CA ASN A 86 33.80 -32.87 2.45
C ASN A 86 32.46 -32.69 1.71
N LEU A 87 31.53 -31.96 2.31
CA LEU A 87 30.29 -31.58 1.65
C LEU A 87 30.61 -30.84 0.34
N ALA A 88 30.00 -31.26 -0.76
CA ALA A 88 30.07 -30.53 -2.02
C ALA A 88 28.93 -29.51 -2.06
N VAL A 89 29.24 -28.25 -2.33
CA VAL A 89 28.24 -27.18 -2.48
C VAL A 89 28.37 -26.57 -3.86
N GLY A 90 27.27 -26.52 -4.60
CA GLY A 90 27.22 -25.91 -5.93
C GLY A 90 27.58 -24.44 -5.92
N ALA A 91 27.89 -23.90 -7.11
CA ALA A 91 27.95 -22.46 -7.28
C ALA A 91 26.57 -21.85 -6.98
N ASN A 92 26.55 -20.66 -6.39
CA ASN A 92 25.32 -19.92 -6.03
C ASN A 92 24.32 -20.71 -5.18
N THR A 93 24.78 -21.79 -4.52
CA THR A 93 23.93 -22.70 -3.74
C THR A 93 24.17 -22.50 -2.25
N ILE A 94 23.10 -22.46 -1.47
CA ILE A 94 23.10 -22.54 -0.01
C ILE A 94 22.39 -23.84 0.39
N VAL A 95 23.07 -24.71 1.14
CA VAL A 95 22.48 -25.99 1.57
C VAL A 95 21.77 -25.82 2.90
N ILE A 96 20.49 -26.17 2.98
CA ILE A 96 19.68 -26.04 4.18
C ILE A 96 19.25 -27.43 4.67
N TYR A 97 19.66 -27.81 5.87
CA TYR A 97 19.12 -29.01 6.54
C TYR A 97 17.88 -28.65 7.35
N ALA A 98 16.71 -29.09 6.91
CA ALA A 98 15.43 -28.72 7.53
C ALA A 98 14.80 -29.91 8.28
N GLY A 99 14.17 -29.64 9.41
CA GLY A 99 13.42 -30.62 10.21
C GLY A 99 12.54 -29.95 11.27
N GLY A 100 11.91 -30.76 12.12
CA GLY A 100 11.17 -30.25 13.27
C GLY A 100 11.48 -31.01 14.56
N ARG A 101 11.36 -30.32 15.70
CA ARG A 101 11.47 -30.89 17.05
C ARG A 101 10.62 -30.09 18.03
N ASN A 102 10.48 -30.54 19.27
CA ASN A 102 9.90 -29.72 20.33
C ASN A 102 10.91 -28.63 20.70
N LEU A 103 10.59 -27.37 20.45
CA LEU A 103 11.43 -26.24 20.89
C LEU A 103 11.04 -25.86 22.31
N GLU A 104 12.03 -25.60 23.16
CA GLU A 104 11.74 -25.18 24.54
C GLU A 104 11.27 -23.72 24.52
N GLY A 105 10.24 -23.38 25.31
CA GLY A 105 9.77 -22.01 25.45
C GLY A 105 8.63 -21.64 24.50
N ALA A 106 8.72 -20.45 23.91
CA ALA A 106 7.73 -19.88 22.99
C ALA A 106 8.26 -19.80 21.54
N GLU A 107 9.43 -20.34 21.30
CA GLU A 107 10.15 -20.37 20.03
C GLU A 107 9.41 -21.24 19.02
N ALA A 108 9.01 -20.64 17.90
CA ALA A 108 8.34 -21.34 16.81
C ALA A 108 9.32 -21.89 15.75
N GLY A 109 10.50 -21.28 15.65
CA GLY A 109 11.56 -21.61 14.72
C GLY A 109 12.93 -21.37 15.33
N GLU A 110 13.92 -22.07 14.80
CA GLU A 110 15.33 -21.87 15.12
C GLU A 110 16.16 -22.11 13.85
N GLY A 111 16.76 -21.04 13.33
CA GLY A 111 17.57 -21.04 12.12
C GLY A 111 18.93 -20.40 12.34
N GLY A 112 19.92 -20.86 11.57
CA GLY A 112 21.26 -20.27 11.62
C GLY A 112 22.21 -20.87 10.59
N TYR A 113 23.19 -20.07 10.20
CA TYR A 113 24.23 -20.54 9.28
C TYR A 113 25.14 -21.55 9.96
N GLY A 114 25.68 -22.47 9.16
CA GLY A 114 26.56 -23.51 9.62
C GLY A 114 28.00 -23.03 9.80
N GLY A 115 28.65 -23.50 10.85
CA GLY A 115 30.10 -23.39 11.02
C GLY A 115 30.86 -24.34 10.11
N TYR A 116 32.19 -24.27 10.14
CA TYR A 116 33.05 -25.23 9.45
C TYR A 116 34.42 -25.36 10.09
N SER A 117 35.11 -26.46 9.76
CA SER A 117 36.55 -26.60 9.92
C SER A 117 37.16 -27.01 8.58
N ALA A 118 38.33 -26.48 8.20
CA ALA A 118 38.93 -26.73 6.89
C ALA A 118 40.45 -26.96 6.98
N GLY A 119 40.99 -27.71 6.02
CA GLY A 119 42.42 -27.95 5.84
C GLY A 119 42.76 -27.99 4.35
N GLY A 120 43.86 -27.36 3.94
CA GLY A 120 44.24 -27.29 2.53
C GLY A 120 45.11 -26.08 2.20
N SER A 121 45.06 -25.63 0.95
CA SER A 121 45.80 -24.47 0.48
C SER A 121 45.16 -23.14 0.94
N GLN A 122 45.94 -22.06 0.91
CA GLN A 122 45.42 -20.71 1.25
C GLN A 122 44.25 -20.31 0.33
N ALA A 123 44.35 -20.61 -0.97
CA ALA A 123 43.28 -20.33 -1.93
C ALA A 123 41.96 -21.05 -1.56
N TRP A 124 42.03 -22.24 -0.96
CA TRP A 124 40.86 -22.95 -0.47
C TRP A 124 40.22 -22.25 0.73
N PHE A 125 41.03 -21.84 1.71
CA PHE A 125 40.53 -21.06 2.84
C PHE A 125 39.89 -19.74 2.39
N ASP A 126 40.46 -19.08 1.38
CA ASP A 126 39.92 -17.84 0.83
C ASP A 126 38.62 -18.08 0.06
N SER A 127 38.50 -19.19 -0.67
CA SER A 127 37.24 -19.57 -1.35
C SER A 127 36.10 -19.86 -0.37
N ILE A 128 36.41 -20.44 0.80
CA ILE A 128 35.40 -20.65 1.84
C ILE A 128 35.04 -19.29 2.43
N ARG A 129 35.99 -18.60 3.09
CA ARG A 129 35.75 -17.34 3.81
C ARG A 129 35.13 -16.25 2.94
N GLY A 130 35.46 -16.22 1.65
CA GLY A 130 34.93 -15.26 0.69
C GLY A 130 33.45 -15.45 0.37
N ARG A 131 32.83 -16.60 0.70
CA ARG A 131 31.39 -16.80 0.47
C ARG A 131 30.56 -15.97 1.44
N ALA A 132 29.83 -14.99 0.88
CA ALA A 132 29.06 -13.96 1.59
C ALA A 132 29.87 -13.19 2.65
N GLY A 133 31.21 -13.21 2.57
CA GLY A 133 32.11 -12.56 3.53
C GLY A 133 32.36 -13.31 4.85
N PHE A 134 31.60 -14.36 5.19
CA PHE A 134 31.75 -15.10 6.46
C PHE A 134 31.81 -16.62 6.33
N GLY A 135 32.05 -17.14 5.14
CA GLY A 135 32.16 -18.58 4.97
C GLY A 135 30.83 -19.31 4.83
N LEU A 136 29.81 -18.64 4.30
CA LEU A 136 28.49 -19.23 4.16
C LEU A 136 28.49 -20.36 3.12
N TRP A 137 28.22 -21.57 3.60
CA TRP A 137 27.95 -22.74 2.75
C TRP A 137 26.48 -23.19 2.83
N GLY A 138 25.80 -22.87 3.92
CA GLY A 138 24.54 -23.49 4.31
C GLY A 138 24.27 -23.33 5.79
N GLY A 139 23.30 -24.09 6.29
CA GLY A 139 22.86 -24.06 7.68
C GLY A 139 21.76 -25.08 7.96
N ALA A 140 21.04 -24.88 9.04
CA ALA A 140 19.89 -25.71 9.40
C ALA A 140 18.72 -24.88 9.90
N LEU A 141 17.51 -25.44 9.76
CA LEU A 141 16.26 -24.87 10.24
C LEU A 141 15.51 -25.93 11.05
N SER A 142 15.12 -25.59 12.27
CA SER A 142 14.26 -26.41 13.12
C SER A 142 12.95 -25.67 13.35
N PHE A 143 11.82 -26.36 13.16
CA PHE A 143 10.49 -25.80 13.45
C PHE A 143 9.83 -26.54 14.60
N ASP A 144 9.09 -25.79 15.41
CA ASP A 144 8.39 -26.36 16.55
C ASP A 144 7.31 -27.37 16.11
N THR A 145 7.30 -28.50 16.80
CA THR A 145 6.36 -29.60 16.60
C THR A 145 5.29 -29.65 17.68
N VAL A 146 5.42 -28.88 18.77
CA VAL A 146 4.54 -28.92 19.95
C VAL A 146 4.28 -27.52 20.50
N GLY A 147 3.05 -27.04 20.33
CA GLY A 147 2.58 -25.80 20.97
C GLY A 147 2.36 -24.66 20.00
N THR A 148 2.98 -24.69 18.82
CA THR A 148 2.72 -23.70 17.77
C THR A 148 1.44 -24.01 16.98
N ASN A 149 0.51 -23.05 16.96
CA ASN A 149 -0.71 -23.11 16.18
C ASN A 149 -0.45 -22.69 14.72
N TRP A 150 0.16 -23.58 13.95
CA TRP A 150 0.59 -23.30 12.58
C TRP A 150 -0.55 -23.07 11.58
N TYR A 151 -0.29 -22.19 10.62
CA TYR A 151 -0.96 -22.11 9.33
C TYR A 151 0.03 -22.47 8.21
N PHE A 152 -0.31 -23.48 7.40
CA PHE A 152 0.57 -24.02 6.34
C PHE A 152 0.06 -23.73 4.92
N GLY A 153 -0.82 -22.73 4.75
CA GLY A 153 -1.38 -22.42 3.43
C GLY A 153 -0.36 -21.74 2.51
N GLY A 154 -0.45 -22.03 1.20
CA GLY A 154 0.42 -21.40 0.20
C GLY A 154 0.16 -19.90 -0.01
N GLY A 155 -1.03 -19.40 0.35
CA GLY A 155 -1.39 -17.98 0.30
C GLY A 155 -1.99 -17.50 1.61
N ILE A 156 -2.42 -16.24 1.68
CA ILE A 156 -2.94 -15.61 2.91
C ILE A 156 -4.42 -15.93 3.22
N SER A 157 -5.15 -16.48 2.25
CA SER A 157 -6.58 -16.76 2.42
C SER A 157 -6.81 -17.90 3.43
N GLY A 158 -7.48 -17.58 4.53
CA GLY A 158 -7.84 -18.57 5.55
C GLY A 158 -6.90 -18.65 6.75
N ILE A 159 -5.95 -17.73 6.88
CA ILE A 159 -5.17 -17.62 8.12
C ILE A 159 -6.09 -17.18 9.28
N GLY A 160 -6.15 -17.97 10.35
CA GLY A 160 -6.89 -17.63 11.55
C GLY A 160 -6.16 -16.60 12.40
N ALA A 161 -6.90 -15.72 13.10
CA ALA A 161 -6.34 -14.62 13.90
C ALA A 161 -5.29 -15.04 14.96
N ASN A 162 -5.38 -16.29 15.46
CA ASN A 162 -4.47 -16.84 16.47
C ASN A 162 -3.50 -17.88 15.89
N GLN A 163 -3.36 -17.97 14.56
CA GLN A 163 -2.42 -18.87 13.91
C GLN A 163 -1.14 -18.13 13.55
N LEU A 164 -0.02 -18.85 13.64
CA LEU A 164 1.27 -18.39 13.12
C LEU A 164 1.47 -18.91 11.69
N ASP A 165 1.74 -18.01 10.74
CA ASP A 165 2.02 -18.38 9.35
C ASP A 165 3.40 -19.05 9.22
N PHE A 166 3.41 -20.31 8.78
CA PHE A 166 4.65 -21.08 8.63
C PHE A 166 5.61 -20.45 7.59
N TYR A 167 5.08 -19.85 6.53
CA TYR A 167 5.89 -19.14 5.55
C TYR A 167 6.67 -17.98 6.20
N SER A 168 6.00 -17.20 7.07
CA SER A 168 6.62 -16.08 7.76
C SER A 168 7.76 -16.51 8.66
N THR A 169 7.57 -17.56 9.47
CA THR A 169 8.65 -18.13 10.30
C THR A 169 9.77 -18.68 9.44
N ALA A 170 9.47 -19.38 8.34
CA ALA A 170 10.50 -19.88 7.43
C ALA A 170 11.36 -18.74 6.82
N VAL A 171 10.74 -17.62 6.44
CA VAL A 171 11.45 -16.43 5.95
C VAL A 171 12.36 -15.85 7.05
N HIS A 172 11.85 -15.73 8.28
CA HIS A 172 12.62 -15.27 9.43
C HIS A 172 13.87 -16.14 9.66
N GLU A 173 13.69 -17.45 9.78
CA GLU A 173 14.80 -18.37 10.09
C GLU A 173 15.82 -18.47 8.94
N LEU A 174 15.36 -18.43 7.68
CA LEU A 174 16.26 -18.38 6.52
C LEU A 174 17.11 -17.10 6.51
N THR A 175 16.58 -16.00 7.06
CA THR A 175 17.30 -14.73 7.12
C THR A 175 18.40 -14.75 8.19
N HIS A 176 18.22 -15.49 9.28
CA HIS A 176 19.32 -15.83 10.19
C HIS A 176 20.41 -16.66 9.52
N VAL A 177 20.06 -17.60 8.62
CA VAL A 177 21.05 -18.34 7.81
C VAL A 177 21.85 -17.40 6.90
N LEU A 178 21.25 -16.31 6.44
CA LEU A 178 21.94 -15.30 5.62
C LEU A 178 22.80 -14.34 6.44
N GLY A 179 22.79 -14.45 7.76
CA GLY A 179 23.74 -13.80 8.66
C GLY A 179 23.18 -12.65 9.50
N ILE A 180 21.91 -12.27 9.34
CA ILE A 180 21.28 -11.30 10.26
C ILE A 180 21.20 -11.92 11.65
N GLY A 181 21.60 -11.17 12.68
CA GLY A 181 21.71 -11.64 14.05
C GLY A 181 22.89 -12.57 14.34
N THR A 182 23.30 -13.38 13.37
CA THR A 182 24.17 -14.53 13.64
C THR A 182 25.63 -14.33 13.16
N SER A 183 25.85 -13.50 12.14
CA SER A 183 27.16 -13.41 11.46
C SER A 183 28.18 -12.50 12.17
N PRO A 184 29.49 -12.72 11.96
CA PRO A 184 30.51 -11.77 12.41
C PRO A 184 30.34 -10.36 11.82
N GLN A 185 29.81 -10.23 10.61
CA GLN A 185 29.51 -8.96 9.94
C GLN A 185 28.43 -8.21 10.70
N TRP A 186 27.36 -8.91 11.07
CA TRP A 186 26.29 -8.33 11.88
C TRP A 186 26.86 -7.75 13.16
N ASN A 187 27.59 -8.56 13.91
CA ASN A 187 28.22 -8.16 15.17
C ASN A 187 29.15 -6.94 14.99
N SER A 188 29.90 -6.87 13.89
CA SER A 188 30.77 -5.73 13.59
C SER A 188 30.02 -4.42 13.30
N LEU A 189 28.73 -4.53 12.96
CA LEU A 189 27.81 -3.43 12.70
C LEU A 189 26.81 -3.23 13.85
N THR A 190 27.03 -3.84 15.01
CA THR A 190 26.23 -3.56 16.22
C THR A 190 27.00 -2.64 17.18
N ALA A 191 26.34 -1.60 17.68
CA ALA A 191 26.91 -0.68 18.65
C ALA A 191 25.81 -0.05 19.51
N GLY A 192 25.98 -0.07 20.84
CA GLY A 192 25.08 0.64 21.76
C GLY A 192 23.62 0.16 21.77
N GLY A 193 23.38 -1.13 21.50
CA GLY A 193 22.01 -1.68 21.42
C GLY A 193 21.30 -1.37 20.10
N ALA A 194 22.04 -0.97 19.07
CA ALA A 194 21.52 -0.71 17.74
C ALA A 194 22.43 -1.31 16.65
N PHE A 195 21.85 -1.58 15.49
CA PHE A 195 22.57 -1.89 14.26
C PHE A 195 22.86 -0.60 13.49
N VAL A 196 24.13 -0.40 13.12
CA VAL A 196 24.67 0.83 12.52
C VAL A 196 25.09 0.63 11.08
N GLY A 197 24.57 -0.41 10.41
CA GLY A 197 24.76 -0.61 8.98
C GLY A 197 24.22 0.60 8.19
N PRO A 198 24.99 1.14 7.22
CA PRO A 198 24.64 2.38 6.54
C PRO A 198 23.35 2.29 5.71
N THR A 199 23.07 1.14 5.09
CA THR A 199 21.88 0.94 4.27
C THR A 199 20.64 0.81 5.16
N ALA A 200 20.70 0.00 6.21
CA ALA A 200 19.61 -0.17 7.16
C ALA A 200 19.31 1.13 7.91
N THR A 201 20.35 1.86 8.30
CA THR A 201 20.25 3.21 8.91
C THR A 201 19.54 4.18 7.99
N ALA A 202 19.85 4.16 6.68
CA ALA A 202 19.20 5.03 5.71
C ALA A 202 17.71 4.66 5.49
N VAL A 203 17.36 3.38 5.57
CA VAL A 203 15.97 2.91 5.44
C VAL A 203 15.12 3.34 6.64
N LEU A 204 15.64 3.26 7.86
CA LEU A 204 14.91 3.63 9.07
C LEU A 204 14.96 5.15 9.38
N GLY A 205 16.00 5.86 8.90
CA GLY A 205 16.25 7.26 9.23
C GLY A 205 17.14 7.48 10.47
N GLY A 206 17.85 6.44 10.91
CA GLY A 206 18.74 6.43 12.07
C GLY A 206 19.22 5.00 12.41
N PRO A 207 20.16 4.84 13.37
CA PRO A 207 20.58 3.52 13.84
C PRO A 207 19.38 2.66 14.20
N VAL A 208 19.38 1.40 13.76
CA VAL A 208 18.22 0.50 13.92
C VAL A 208 18.25 -0.08 15.33
N PRO A 209 17.26 0.22 16.20
CA PRO A 209 17.23 -0.37 17.53
C PRO A 209 17.19 -1.89 17.45
N LEU A 210 17.96 -2.56 18.31
CA LEU A 210 17.97 -4.01 18.43
C LEU A 210 17.17 -4.44 19.65
N SER A 211 16.67 -5.67 19.59
CA SER A 211 16.11 -6.36 20.74
C SER A 211 17.19 -6.62 21.80
N ALA A 212 16.78 -7.04 23.00
CA ALA A 212 17.69 -7.28 24.12
C ALA A 212 18.72 -8.40 23.85
N ASP A 213 18.42 -9.33 22.96
CA ASP A 213 19.36 -10.37 22.52
C ASP A 213 20.47 -9.83 21.60
N GLY A 214 20.23 -8.70 20.91
CA GLY A 214 21.13 -8.14 19.90
C GLY A 214 21.05 -8.82 18.54
N ASP A 215 20.19 -9.82 18.38
CA ASP A 215 20.10 -10.67 17.19
C ASP A 215 18.93 -10.28 16.28
N HIS A 216 17.96 -9.54 16.83
CA HIS A 216 16.76 -9.08 16.14
C HIS A 216 16.65 -7.56 16.10
N TRP A 217 15.86 -7.03 15.16
CA TRP A 217 15.34 -5.67 15.27
C TRP A 217 14.55 -5.53 16.58
N ALA A 218 14.45 -4.33 17.14
CA ALA A 218 13.58 -4.14 18.29
C ALA A 218 12.12 -4.43 17.92
N GLU A 219 11.36 -4.93 18.90
CA GLU A 219 9.94 -5.23 18.77
C GLU A 219 9.15 -4.03 18.21
N GLY A 220 8.23 -4.31 17.29
CA GLY A 220 7.27 -3.35 16.77
C GLY A 220 7.83 -2.40 15.71
N ILE A 221 9.06 -2.61 15.23
CA ILE A 221 9.59 -1.83 14.11
C ILE A 221 8.76 -2.13 12.86
N THR A 222 8.29 -1.06 12.23
CA THR A 222 7.66 -1.11 10.91
C THR A 222 8.39 -0.20 9.96
N VAL A 223 8.58 -0.65 8.72
CA VAL A 223 9.13 0.19 7.65
C VAL A 223 8.09 0.29 6.56
N ARG A 224 7.64 1.52 6.28
CA ARG A 224 6.54 1.80 5.35
C ARG A 224 5.24 1.09 5.72
N GLY A 225 4.97 0.84 7.01
CA GLY A 225 3.76 0.13 7.48
C GLY A 225 3.86 -1.39 7.48
N ASP A 226 4.88 -1.95 6.83
CA ASP A 226 5.16 -3.38 6.88
C ASP A 226 5.92 -3.70 8.18
N VAL A 227 5.50 -4.77 8.86
CA VAL A 227 6.26 -5.31 10.00
C VAL A 227 7.50 -5.98 9.42
N VAL A 228 8.62 -5.76 10.09
CA VAL A 228 9.89 -6.35 9.69
C VAL A 228 9.88 -7.84 9.98
N SER A 229 10.49 -8.64 9.09
CA SER A 229 10.52 -10.09 9.28
C SER A 229 11.33 -10.47 10.50
N MET A 230 12.38 -9.71 10.82
CA MET A 230 13.28 -9.99 11.95
C MET A 230 12.86 -9.29 13.25
N ASP A 231 11.56 -9.12 13.47
CA ASP A 231 10.99 -8.80 14.78
C ASP A 231 11.08 -10.05 15.68
N PRO A 232 11.52 -9.94 16.95
CA PRO A 232 11.64 -11.08 17.86
C PRO A 232 10.28 -11.71 18.20
N TYR A 233 9.17 -11.01 17.99
CA TYR A 233 7.83 -11.53 18.25
C TYR A 233 7.04 -11.74 16.97
N ALA A 234 6.61 -12.98 16.78
CA ALA A 234 5.87 -13.36 15.60
C ALA A 234 4.48 -12.73 15.55
N SER A 235 4.12 -12.19 14.37
CA SER A 235 2.77 -11.67 14.12
C SER A 235 1.77 -12.80 13.83
N LEU A 236 0.78 -12.97 14.70
CA LEU A 236 -0.32 -13.91 14.49
C LEU A 236 -1.34 -13.38 13.46
N GLY A 237 -1.99 -14.30 12.73
CA GLY A 237 -3.09 -13.97 11.83
C GLY A 237 -2.71 -13.27 10.54
N ARG A 238 -1.42 -13.18 10.20
CA ARG A 238 -0.94 -12.55 8.98
C ARG A 238 0.31 -13.23 8.43
N ARG A 239 0.59 -13.00 7.15
CA ARG A 239 1.88 -13.29 6.54
C ARG A 239 2.81 -12.08 6.67
N VAL A 240 4.08 -12.34 6.96
CA VAL A 240 5.19 -11.39 7.01
C VAL A 240 6.24 -11.89 6.02
N GLU A 241 6.71 -10.99 5.17
CA GLU A 241 7.79 -11.26 4.21
C GLU A 241 9.00 -10.39 4.58
N LEU A 242 10.14 -10.55 3.89
CA LEU A 242 11.27 -9.65 4.12
C LEU A 242 10.90 -8.21 3.77
N SER A 243 11.05 -7.34 4.76
CA SER A 243 10.84 -5.90 4.60
C SER A 243 12.04 -5.23 3.91
N ALA A 244 11.86 -3.97 3.53
CA ALA A 244 12.97 -3.15 3.05
C ALA A 244 14.11 -3.02 4.07
N LEU A 245 13.80 -3.11 5.38
CA LEU A 245 14.82 -3.06 6.43
C LEU A 245 15.64 -4.35 6.48
N ASP A 246 14.98 -5.50 6.34
CA ASP A 246 15.65 -6.81 6.35
C ASP A 246 16.61 -6.93 5.15
N PHE A 247 16.15 -6.55 3.96
CA PHE A 247 17.01 -6.51 2.78
C PHE A 247 18.16 -5.50 2.89
N ALA A 248 17.93 -4.36 3.55
CA ALA A 248 18.98 -3.38 3.81
C ALA A 248 20.03 -3.93 4.79
N GLY A 249 19.59 -4.66 5.82
CA GLY A 249 20.48 -5.44 6.69
C GLY A 249 21.35 -6.40 5.88
N LEU A 250 20.74 -7.21 5.00
CA LEU A 250 21.49 -8.12 4.12
C LEU A 250 22.52 -7.39 3.22
N LYS A 251 22.15 -6.24 2.65
CA LYS A 251 23.09 -5.40 1.87
C LYS A 251 24.29 -4.96 2.72
N ASP A 252 24.05 -4.54 3.96
CA ASP A 252 25.12 -4.14 4.89
C ASP A 252 26.02 -5.31 5.31
N LEU A 253 25.49 -6.54 5.31
CA LEU A 253 26.28 -7.77 5.52
C LEU A 253 27.12 -8.18 4.29
N GLY A 254 26.95 -7.48 3.16
CA GLY A 254 27.71 -7.72 1.92
C GLY A 254 26.98 -8.54 0.87
N TRP A 255 25.68 -8.80 1.03
CA TRP A 255 24.86 -9.39 -0.03
C TRP A 255 24.62 -8.39 -1.16
N THR A 256 24.76 -8.85 -2.40
CA THR A 256 24.18 -8.12 -3.52
C THR A 256 22.73 -8.54 -3.64
N VAL A 257 21.84 -7.65 -3.23
CA VAL A 257 20.40 -7.87 -3.33
C VAL A 257 19.97 -7.17 -4.62
N SER A 258 19.41 -7.93 -5.57
CA SER A 258 18.78 -7.35 -6.77
C SER A 258 17.77 -6.33 -6.30
N ASP A 259 17.59 -5.23 -7.03
CA ASP A 259 16.67 -4.17 -6.61
C ASP A 259 15.29 -4.80 -6.37
N VAL A 260 14.99 -5.07 -5.10
CA VAL A 260 13.64 -5.24 -4.60
C VAL A 260 12.96 -4.00 -5.14
N ALA A 261 11.89 -4.15 -5.93
CA ALA A 261 11.09 -3.02 -6.35
C ALA A 261 10.70 -2.25 -5.07
N GLY A 262 11.47 -1.22 -4.71
CA GLY A 262 11.71 -1.00 -3.27
C GLY A 262 12.74 0.04 -2.82
N VAL A 263 13.95 0.19 -3.38
CA VAL A 263 14.84 1.35 -3.06
C VAL A 263 15.85 1.60 -4.19
N PRO A 264 16.04 2.82 -4.74
CA PRO A 264 15.56 4.13 -4.31
C PRO A 264 14.45 4.68 -5.21
N GLY A 265 13.20 4.57 -4.75
CA GLY A 265 12.27 5.68 -4.95
C GLY A 265 12.63 6.78 -3.96
N ALA A 266 12.51 8.06 -4.34
CA ALA A 266 12.70 9.18 -3.41
C ALA A 266 11.99 8.88 -2.07
N ALA A 267 12.60 9.22 -0.93
CA ALA A 267 11.93 9.05 0.36
C ALA A 267 10.58 9.77 0.31
N SER A 268 9.51 9.10 0.77
CA SER A 268 8.24 9.78 0.86
C SER A 268 8.37 10.97 1.80
N SER A 269 8.00 12.15 1.34
CA SER A 269 8.00 13.35 2.14
C SER A 269 6.57 13.85 2.31
N PHE A 270 6.19 14.14 3.54
CA PHE A 270 4.99 14.89 3.85
C PHE A 270 5.35 15.90 4.94
N THR A 271 5.05 17.19 4.71
CA THR A 271 5.53 18.27 5.58
C THR A 271 4.37 19.12 6.12
N PRO A 272 3.76 18.72 7.24
CA PRO A 272 2.85 19.55 8.03
C PRO A 272 3.59 20.23 9.21
N PRO A 273 2.89 21.08 10.00
CA PRO A 273 1.51 21.54 9.81
C PRO A 273 1.39 22.58 8.70
N VAL A 274 0.27 22.52 7.97
CA VAL A 274 -0.17 23.62 7.10
C VAL A 274 -1.16 24.48 7.88
N SER A 275 -0.81 25.74 8.11
CA SER A 275 -1.72 26.68 8.78
C SER A 275 -2.80 27.13 7.81
N VAL A 276 -4.06 26.93 8.17
CA VAL A 276 -5.22 27.43 7.43
C VAL A 276 -5.82 28.61 8.20
N GLY A 277 -5.95 29.76 7.54
CA GLY A 277 -6.56 30.95 8.15
C GLY A 277 -8.07 30.77 8.33
N GLY A 278 -8.66 31.45 9.32
CA GLY A 278 -10.12 31.54 9.45
C GLY A 278 -10.87 30.30 9.93
N GLY A 279 -10.19 29.15 10.09
CA GLY A 279 -10.85 27.88 10.44
C GLY A 279 -11.28 27.06 9.22
N GLY A 280 -10.92 27.49 8.01
CA GLY A 280 -11.22 26.77 6.78
C GLY A 280 -10.46 25.45 6.64
N THR A 281 -10.91 24.63 5.69
CA THR A 281 -10.30 23.35 5.34
C THR A 281 -9.24 23.51 4.26
N PRO A 282 -8.05 22.88 4.37
CA PRO A 282 -7.07 22.91 3.29
C PRO A 282 -7.57 22.11 2.08
N VAL A 283 -7.10 22.49 0.88
CA VAL A 283 -7.39 21.79 -0.38
C VAL A 283 -6.14 21.07 -0.85
N VAL A 284 -6.26 19.81 -1.26
CA VAL A 284 -5.15 19.10 -1.89
C VAL A 284 -5.38 18.97 -3.38
N LEU A 285 -4.43 19.43 -4.18
CA LEU A 285 -4.42 19.22 -5.62
C LEU A 285 -3.34 18.20 -6.01
N THR A 286 -3.72 17.28 -6.87
CA THR A 286 -2.87 16.22 -7.44
C THR A 286 -3.11 16.10 -8.95
N GLY A 287 -2.25 15.35 -9.65
CA GLY A 287 -2.34 15.13 -11.10
C GLY A 287 -1.22 15.77 -11.92
N ALA A 288 -0.31 16.51 -11.27
CA ALA A 288 0.95 16.93 -11.88
C ALA A 288 1.76 15.71 -12.37
N THR A 289 2.59 15.91 -13.40
CA THR A 289 3.33 14.84 -14.10
C THR A 289 4.52 14.26 -13.31
N ASP A 290 4.72 14.72 -12.07
CA ASP A 290 5.84 14.34 -11.21
C ASP A 290 5.40 13.48 -10.01
N GLY A 291 4.11 13.12 -9.92
CA GLY A 291 3.57 12.33 -8.82
C GLY A 291 3.62 13.04 -7.47
N THR A 292 3.55 14.38 -7.47
CA THR A 292 3.44 15.16 -6.23
C THR A 292 1.99 15.46 -5.85
N ALA A 293 1.80 15.73 -4.57
CA ALA A 293 0.58 16.32 -4.01
C ALA A 293 0.91 17.67 -3.38
N GLN A 294 0.16 18.71 -3.73
CA GLN A 294 0.36 20.06 -3.19
C GLN A 294 -0.87 20.48 -2.38
N ILE A 295 -0.61 20.96 -1.16
CA ILE A 295 -1.63 21.52 -0.29
C ILE A 295 -1.79 23.01 -0.62
N TYR A 296 -3.02 23.50 -0.60
CA TYR A 296 -3.41 24.87 -0.88
C TYR A 296 -4.33 25.40 0.21
N THR A 297 -4.29 26.72 0.41
CA THR A 297 -5.27 27.48 1.19
C THR A 297 -5.98 28.47 0.27
N LEU A 298 -7.15 28.95 0.68
CA LEU A 298 -7.90 29.96 -0.07
C LEU A 298 -7.37 31.37 0.21
N ASN A 299 -7.22 32.18 -0.84
CA ASN A 299 -7.00 33.61 -0.74
C ASN A 299 -8.33 34.37 -0.69
N SER A 300 -8.29 35.63 -0.24
CA SER A 300 -9.46 36.51 -0.21
C SER A 300 -10.07 36.87 -1.58
N ASP A 301 -9.48 36.40 -2.69
CA ASP A 301 -9.98 36.59 -4.06
C ASP A 301 -10.42 35.27 -4.73
N ASP A 302 -10.75 34.27 -3.90
CA ASP A 302 -11.20 32.92 -4.27
C ASP A 302 -10.19 32.11 -5.10
N THR A 303 -8.91 32.48 -5.01
CA THR A 303 -7.82 31.71 -5.63
C THR A 303 -7.10 30.83 -4.62
N LEU A 304 -6.66 29.65 -5.06
CA LEU A 304 -5.85 28.76 -4.26
C LEU A 304 -4.37 29.21 -4.28
N VAL A 305 -3.77 29.32 -3.10
CA VAL A 305 -2.33 29.57 -2.92
C VAL A 305 -1.66 28.35 -2.30
N ALA A 306 -0.52 27.95 -2.86
CA ALA A 306 0.24 26.81 -2.37
C ALA A 306 0.69 27.07 -0.93
N ALA A 307 0.42 26.11 -0.05
CA ALA A 307 0.78 26.15 1.35
C ALA A 307 1.76 25.02 1.66
N GLY A 308 3.01 25.39 1.97
CA GLY A 308 4.11 24.42 2.11
C GLY A 308 4.66 23.91 0.78
N ALA A 309 5.64 23.01 0.86
CA ALA A 309 6.26 22.39 -0.31
C ALA A 309 5.41 21.21 -0.84
N PRO A 310 5.52 20.87 -2.14
CA PRO A 310 4.89 19.67 -2.67
C PRO A 310 5.36 18.43 -1.91
N SER A 311 4.42 17.54 -1.62
CA SER A 311 4.66 16.27 -0.94
C SER A 311 4.79 15.13 -1.94
N THR A 312 5.48 14.06 -1.56
CA THR A 312 5.61 12.81 -2.31
C THR A 312 5.07 11.64 -1.47
N PRO A 313 3.74 11.51 -1.32
CA PRO A 313 3.14 10.49 -0.45
C PRO A 313 3.62 9.08 -0.77
N PHE A 314 3.82 8.78 -2.05
CA PHE A 314 4.34 7.52 -2.55
C PHE A 314 5.73 7.71 -3.15
N GLY A 315 6.74 7.86 -2.30
CA GLY A 315 8.13 8.02 -2.71
C GLY A 315 8.56 7.19 -3.95
N GLY A 316 9.07 7.87 -4.98
CA GLY A 316 9.48 7.27 -6.27
C GLY A 316 8.35 6.97 -7.28
N TRP A 317 7.09 7.15 -6.90
CA TRP A 317 5.95 7.09 -7.82
C TRP A 317 5.74 8.44 -8.48
N THR A 318 5.71 8.46 -9.82
CA THR A 318 5.44 9.66 -10.63
C THR A 318 4.08 9.60 -11.31
N GLY A 319 3.27 8.58 -11.02
CA GLY A 319 1.94 8.41 -11.60
C GLY A 319 0.85 9.17 -10.84
N VAL A 320 -0.40 8.91 -11.19
CA VAL A 320 -1.55 9.57 -10.57
C VAL A 320 -1.59 9.31 -9.07
N ILE A 321 -1.83 10.37 -8.30
CA ILE A 321 -2.17 10.32 -6.88
C ILE A 321 -3.57 10.91 -6.75
N ARG A 322 -4.37 10.37 -5.84
CA ARG A 322 -5.63 10.95 -5.40
C ARG A 322 -5.56 11.17 -3.90
N SER A 323 -6.30 12.16 -3.42
CA SER A 323 -6.26 12.60 -2.03
C SER A 323 -7.66 12.80 -1.48
N VAL A 324 -7.75 12.77 -0.15
CA VAL A 324 -8.90 13.32 0.59
C VAL A 324 -8.40 13.87 1.92
N VAL A 325 -9.03 14.96 2.37
CA VAL A 325 -8.80 15.57 3.68
C VAL A 325 -9.87 15.10 4.69
N GLY A 326 -9.49 14.75 5.92
CA GLY A 326 -10.39 14.31 6.99
C GLY A 326 -9.67 14.30 8.34
N ASP A 327 -10.35 14.28 9.49
CA ASP A 327 -9.72 14.13 10.81
C ASP A 327 -9.69 12.63 11.18
N PHE A 328 -8.64 11.91 10.79
CA PHE A 328 -8.59 10.45 10.94
C PHE A 328 -8.16 10.01 12.35
N ASN A 329 -7.49 10.88 13.11
CA ASN A 329 -7.00 10.56 14.45
C ASN A 329 -7.85 11.19 15.59
N GLY A 330 -8.81 12.05 15.27
CA GLY A 330 -9.76 12.68 16.18
C GLY A 330 -9.16 13.80 17.02
N ASP A 331 -8.12 14.47 16.51
CA ASP A 331 -7.38 15.48 17.26
C ASP A 331 -7.83 16.93 16.99
N GLY A 332 -8.85 17.09 16.14
CA GLY A 332 -9.44 18.35 15.71
C GLY A 332 -8.70 19.02 14.55
N THR A 333 -7.58 18.45 14.08
CA THR A 333 -6.84 18.92 12.91
C THR A 333 -7.15 18.02 11.72
N LYS A 334 -7.30 18.61 10.54
CA LYS A 334 -7.49 17.81 9.34
C LYS A 334 -6.19 17.14 8.88
N ASP A 335 -6.26 15.83 8.76
CA ASP A 335 -5.29 14.89 8.23
C ASP A 335 -5.49 14.65 6.72
N TYR A 336 -4.57 13.89 6.13
CA TYR A 336 -4.47 13.71 4.68
C TYR A 336 -4.31 12.25 4.29
N ALA A 337 -5.29 11.70 3.58
CA ALA A 337 -5.19 10.37 2.98
C ALA A 337 -4.85 10.47 1.49
N PHE A 338 -3.98 9.58 1.02
CA PHE A 338 -3.56 9.48 -0.37
C PHE A 338 -3.75 8.06 -0.88
N ALA A 339 -4.11 7.92 -2.15
CA ALA A 339 -4.11 6.64 -2.86
C ALA A 339 -3.40 6.73 -4.21
N THR A 340 -2.84 5.61 -4.66
CA THR A 340 -2.31 5.49 -6.01
C THR A 340 -3.44 5.39 -7.05
N GLY A 341 -3.25 6.07 -8.18
CA GLY A 341 -4.04 5.83 -9.39
C GLY A 341 -3.58 4.60 -10.16
N ALA A 342 -3.97 4.51 -11.42
CA ALA A 342 -3.69 3.34 -12.27
C ALA A 342 -2.19 3.11 -12.51
N GLY A 343 -1.80 1.85 -12.69
CA GLY A 343 -0.45 1.43 -13.10
C GLY A 343 0.42 0.83 -11.99
N THR A 344 -0.09 0.75 -10.77
CA THR A 344 0.55 0.07 -9.64
C THR A 344 -0.52 -0.51 -8.71
N ALA A 345 -0.15 -1.46 -7.85
CA ALA A 345 -1.07 -2.03 -6.86
C ALA A 345 -1.72 -0.91 -6.03
N GLY A 346 -3.04 -0.96 -5.89
CA GLY A 346 -3.81 0.03 -5.14
C GLY A 346 -3.29 0.16 -3.72
N THR A 347 -2.67 1.30 -3.44
CA THR A 347 -1.96 1.55 -2.19
C THR A 347 -2.46 2.84 -1.55
N VAL A 348 -2.62 2.84 -0.23
CA VAL A 348 -3.04 3.99 0.58
C VAL A 348 -2.00 4.37 1.61
N ARG A 349 -1.93 5.67 1.93
CA ARG A 349 -1.25 6.23 3.11
C ARG A 349 -2.11 7.30 3.75
N VAL A 350 -1.97 7.47 5.05
CA VAL A 350 -2.69 8.51 5.82
C VAL A 350 -1.67 9.24 6.69
N TYR A 351 -1.65 10.56 6.61
CA TYR A 351 -0.72 11.40 7.36
C TYR A 351 -1.45 12.34 8.29
N ASP A 352 -0.94 12.44 9.51
CA ASP A 352 -1.37 13.40 10.51
C ASP A 352 -1.09 14.82 10.01
N GLY A 353 -2.14 15.65 9.93
CA GLY A 353 -2.04 17.01 9.43
C GLY A 353 -1.46 18.02 10.41
N LYS A 354 -1.34 17.66 11.69
CA LYS A 354 -0.72 18.44 12.74
C LYS A 354 0.75 18.12 12.93
N THR A 355 1.10 16.83 12.90
CA THR A 355 2.47 16.37 13.24
C THR A 355 3.25 15.85 12.04
N GLY A 356 2.57 15.31 11.01
CA GLY A 356 3.21 14.67 9.85
C GLY A 356 3.61 13.25 10.06
N ALA A 357 3.23 12.68 11.21
CA ALA A 357 3.31 11.26 11.42
C ALA A 357 2.51 10.52 10.33
N ASP A 358 3.08 9.42 9.85
CA ASP A 358 2.33 8.48 9.04
C ASP A 358 1.45 7.62 9.96
N LEU A 359 0.13 7.77 9.82
CA LEU A 359 -0.87 7.12 10.66
C LEU A 359 -1.18 5.68 10.27
N VAL A 360 -0.81 5.25 9.05
CA VAL A 360 -1.22 3.94 8.51
C VAL A 360 -0.08 3.19 7.79
N GLY A 361 1.01 3.88 7.44
CA GLY A 361 2.01 3.30 6.56
C GLY A 361 1.48 3.08 5.15
N ARG A 362 2.32 2.51 4.29
CA ARG A 362 1.97 2.12 2.92
C ARG A 362 1.16 0.83 2.96
N THR A 363 -0.16 0.94 2.83
CA THR A 363 -1.06 -0.21 2.90
C THR A 363 -1.61 -0.57 1.52
N THR A 364 -1.40 -1.81 1.06
CA THR A 364 -2.06 -2.34 -0.14
C THR A 364 -3.51 -2.69 0.19
N VAL A 365 -4.45 -2.27 -0.66
CA VAL A 365 -5.89 -2.44 -0.46
C VAL A 365 -6.55 -3.00 -1.72
N LEU A 366 -7.82 -3.40 -1.62
CA LEU A 366 -8.61 -4.00 -2.72
C LEU A 366 -7.85 -5.11 -3.47
N ASP A 367 -7.20 -5.99 -2.71
CA ASP A 367 -6.43 -7.13 -3.23
C ASP A 367 -5.34 -6.74 -4.25
N GLY A 368 -4.80 -5.52 -4.12
CA GLY A 368 -3.75 -5.00 -5.00
C GLY A 368 -4.26 -4.55 -6.37
N PHE A 369 -5.55 -4.25 -6.51
CA PHE A 369 -6.15 -3.77 -7.76
C PHE A 369 -5.34 -2.60 -8.37
N ALA A 370 -4.87 -2.77 -9.60
CA ALA A 370 -3.92 -1.85 -10.23
C ALA A 370 -4.55 -0.79 -11.14
N GLY A 371 -5.87 -0.72 -11.23
CA GLY A 371 -6.58 0.28 -12.04
C GLY A 371 -6.78 1.63 -11.37
N GLY A 372 -6.36 1.79 -10.11
CA GLY A 372 -6.46 3.02 -9.34
C GLY A 372 -7.68 3.07 -8.42
N LEU A 373 -7.61 3.97 -7.43
CA LEU A 373 -8.57 4.05 -6.32
C LEU A 373 -9.19 5.44 -6.21
N PHE A 374 -10.44 5.58 -5.80
CA PHE A 374 -10.98 6.87 -5.30
C PHE A 374 -11.14 6.81 -3.79
N LEU A 375 -11.07 7.96 -3.12
CA LEU A 375 -11.18 8.08 -1.67
C LEU A 375 -12.29 9.08 -1.28
N ALA A 376 -12.90 8.86 -0.13
CA ALA A 376 -13.73 9.83 0.58
C ALA A 376 -13.51 9.69 2.09
N ALA A 377 -13.75 10.76 2.85
CA ALA A 377 -13.57 10.81 4.30
C ALA A 377 -14.80 11.41 5.00
N GLY A 378 -15.19 10.85 6.15
CA GLY A 378 -16.31 11.33 6.97
C GLY A 378 -16.59 10.41 8.15
N ASP A 379 -16.96 10.99 9.29
CA ASP A 379 -17.31 10.31 10.54
C ASP A 379 -18.67 9.60 10.42
N VAL A 380 -18.67 8.29 10.17
CA VAL A 380 -19.89 7.51 9.95
C VAL A 380 -20.45 6.90 11.23
N ASP A 381 -19.65 6.81 12.29
CA ASP A 381 -20.01 6.18 13.56
C ASP A 381 -20.09 7.13 14.76
N ARG A 382 -19.85 8.42 14.50
CA ARG A 382 -19.97 9.57 15.41
C ARG A 382 -19.01 9.51 16.58
N ASP A 383 -17.84 8.92 16.38
CA ASP A 383 -16.80 8.82 17.40
C ASP A 383 -15.83 10.03 17.41
N GLY A 384 -16.01 10.95 16.46
CA GLY A 384 -15.17 12.13 16.28
C GLY A 384 -13.95 11.92 15.38
N ARG A 385 -13.83 10.74 14.75
CA ARG A 385 -12.82 10.43 13.72
C ARG A 385 -13.52 10.15 12.40
N ASP A 386 -12.94 10.65 11.32
CA ASP A 386 -13.42 10.35 9.98
C ASP A 386 -13.03 8.91 9.58
N GLU A 387 -13.97 8.13 9.02
CA GLU A 387 -13.66 6.90 8.30
C GLU A 387 -13.13 7.18 6.89
N LEU A 388 -12.44 6.20 6.30
CA LEU A 388 -11.91 6.26 4.93
C LEU A 388 -12.65 5.28 4.02
N ALA A 389 -13.44 5.80 3.07
CA ALA A 389 -14.05 5.00 2.01
C ALA A 389 -13.14 4.92 0.79
N LEU A 390 -12.93 3.71 0.26
CA LEU A 390 -12.15 3.46 -0.93
C LEU A 390 -12.99 2.74 -1.99
N SER A 391 -12.90 3.17 -3.24
CA SER A 391 -13.53 2.49 -4.37
C SER A 391 -12.56 2.23 -5.50
N ALA A 392 -12.80 1.16 -6.26
CA ALA A 392 -12.00 0.88 -7.45
C ALA A 392 -12.39 1.80 -8.62
N ASP A 393 -11.41 2.21 -9.42
CA ASP A 393 -11.64 2.86 -10.71
C ASP A 393 -11.94 1.84 -11.83
N ALA A 394 -11.95 2.31 -13.08
CA ALA A 394 -12.17 1.51 -14.27
C ALA A 394 -11.34 0.22 -14.28
N GLY A 395 -12.02 -0.90 -14.51
CA GLY A 395 -11.51 -2.26 -14.42
C GLY A 395 -11.87 -3.00 -13.13
N GLY A 396 -12.15 -2.30 -12.02
CA GLY A 396 -12.32 -2.92 -10.70
C GLY A 396 -13.76 -3.18 -10.26
N GLY A 397 -14.73 -2.75 -11.07
CA GLY A 397 -16.16 -2.85 -10.73
C GLY A 397 -16.60 -1.85 -9.67
N THR A 398 -17.67 -2.15 -8.94
CA THR A 398 -18.31 -1.17 -8.01
C THR A 398 -18.03 -1.48 -6.56
N ARG A 399 -16.93 -2.19 -6.30
CA ARG A 399 -16.51 -2.52 -4.94
C ARG A 399 -16.15 -1.23 -4.21
N VAL A 400 -16.76 -1.06 -3.04
CA VAL A 400 -16.45 -0.01 -2.08
C VAL A 400 -16.11 -0.68 -0.77
N VAL A 401 -15.01 -0.25 -0.15
CA VAL A 401 -14.60 -0.71 1.18
C VAL A 401 -14.45 0.50 2.08
N LEU A 402 -15.17 0.49 3.20
CA LEU A 402 -15.06 1.49 4.24
C LEU A 402 -14.08 0.99 5.30
N PHE A 403 -13.11 1.83 5.67
CA PHE A 403 -12.10 1.52 6.67
C PHE A 403 -12.17 2.50 7.84
N ARG A 404 -12.00 1.98 9.05
CA ARG A 404 -11.62 2.80 10.20
C ARG A 404 -10.09 2.92 10.25
N VAL A 405 -9.60 4.10 10.60
CA VAL A 405 -8.17 4.40 10.77
C VAL A 405 -7.80 4.29 12.25
N TYR A 406 -7.25 3.15 12.66
CA TYR A 406 -6.97 2.86 14.07
C TYR A 406 -5.63 2.17 14.29
N GLY A 407 -4.87 2.66 15.28
CA GLY A 407 -3.68 1.97 15.80
C GLY A 407 -2.61 1.68 14.75
N GLY A 408 -2.39 2.59 13.78
CA GLY A 408 -1.41 2.38 12.73
C GLY A 408 -1.92 1.59 11.51
N ARG A 409 -3.23 1.31 11.41
CA ARG A 409 -3.78 0.34 10.44
C ARG A 409 -5.14 0.76 9.89
N LEU A 410 -5.49 0.23 8.72
CA LEU A 410 -6.86 0.26 8.18
C LEU A 410 -7.61 -1.00 8.62
N THR A 411 -8.79 -0.84 9.22
CA THR A 411 -9.66 -1.95 9.63
C THR A 411 -10.99 -1.86 8.90
N VAL A 412 -11.44 -2.94 8.25
CA VAL A 412 -12.66 -2.92 7.44
C VAL A 412 -13.89 -2.73 8.33
N ALA A 413 -14.69 -1.71 8.03
CA ALA A 413 -16.03 -1.51 8.58
C ALA A 413 -17.11 -2.12 7.68
N ALA A 414 -17.00 -1.93 6.36
CA ALA A 414 -17.93 -2.47 5.36
C ALA A 414 -17.21 -2.79 4.04
N ASP A 415 -17.68 -3.81 3.31
CA ASP A 415 -17.16 -4.21 1.98
C ASP A 415 -18.32 -4.73 1.13
N PHE A 416 -18.63 -4.04 0.03
CA PHE A 416 -19.83 -4.32 -0.77
C PHE A 416 -19.71 -3.82 -2.22
N LEU A 417 -20.67 -4.23 -3.08
CA LEU A 417 -20.83 -3.73 -4.44
C LEU A 417 -21.93 -2.66 -4.50
N ALA A 418 -21.58 -1.43 -4.86
CA ALA A 418 -22.49 -0.28 -4.75
C ALA A 418 -23.77 -0.36 -5.63
N PHE A 419 -23.75 -1.12 -6.72
CA PHE A 419 -24.89 -1.22 -7.63
C PHE A 419 -25.41 -2.65 -7.86
N GLY A 420 -24.91 -3.63 -7.10
CA GLY A 420 -25.31 -5.03 -7.17
C GLY A 420 -24.95 -5.76 -8.48
N ASP A 421 -24.37 -5.07 -9.46
CA ASP A 421 -23.93 -5.65 -10.72
C ASP A 421 -22.45 -6.07 -10.64
N ALA A 422 -22.23 -7.36 -10.40
CA ALA A 422 -20.90 -7.95 -10.32
C ALA A 422 -20.19 -8.04 -11.68
N SER A 423 -20.85 -7.73 -12.81
CA SER A 423 -20.27 -7.75 -14.15
C SER A 423 -19.81 -6.37 -14.64
N PHE A 424 -20.37 -5.30 -14.06
CA PHE A 424 -19.96 -3.95 -14.39
C PHE A 424 -18.52 -3.68 -13.94
N ARG A 425 -17.73 -3.01 -14.79
CA ARG A 425 -16.30 -2.75 -14.58
C ARG A 425 -15.92 -1.28 -14.72
N GLY A 426 -16.89 -0.34 -14.72
CA GLY A 426 -16.59 1.09 -14.90
C GLY A 426 -15.96 1.78 -13.69
N GLY A 427 -15.87 1.12 -12.54
CA GLY A 427 -15.42 1.73 -11.30
C GLY A 427 -16.53 2.50 -10.58
N SER A 428 -16.19 3.09 -9.45
CA SER A 428 -17.05 3.98 -8.66
C SER A 428 -16.28 5.24 -8.23
N ARG A 429 -16.99 6.35 -8.09
CA ARG A 429 -16.53 7.60 -7.46
C ARG A 429 -17.27 7.75 -6.14
N VAL A 430 -16.61 8.22 -5.09
CA VAL A 430 -17.16 8.27 -3.73
C VAL A 430 -17.02 9.66 -3.13
N ALA A 431 -17.99 10.03 -2.29
CA ALA A 431 -17.98 11.22 -1.43
C ALA A 431 -18.71 10.89 -0.13
N MET A 432 -18.39 11.57 0.97
CA MET A 432 -19.07 11.39 2.25
C MET A 432 -19.43 12.72 2.90
N ALA A 433 -20.66 12.83 3.40
CA ALA A 433 -21.18 13.94 4.21
C ALA A 433 -22.57 13.56 4.78
N ASP A 434 -23.04 14.23 5.83
CA ASP A 434 -24.33 13.95 6.49
C ASP A 434 -25.53 14.45 5.64
N VAL A 435 -26.03 13.61 4.74
CA VAL A 435 -27.08 13.96 3.75
C VAL A 435 -28.46 13.94 4.39
N ASN A 436 -28.70 13.03 5.34
CA ASN A 436 -29.98 12.87 6.03
C ASN A 436 -30.10 13.68 7.34
N ARG A 437 -29.03 14.36 7.75
CA ARG A 437 -28.93 15.18 8.96
C ARG A 437 -29.14 14.38 10.25
N ASP A 438 -28.62 13.17 10.30
CA ASP A 438 -28.67 12.33 11.50
C ASP A 438 -27.40 12.44 12.37
N GLY A 439 -26.40 13.18 11.90
CA GLY A 439 -25.10 13.42 12.53
C GLY A 439 -24.01 12.44 12.11
N ALA A 440 -24.31 11.40 11.31
CA ALA A 440 -23.32 10.51 10.72
C ALA A 440 -23.12 10.89 9.24
N ALA A 441 -21.88 10.83 8.77
CA ALA A 441 -21.61 11.03 7.35
C ALA A 441 -22.20 9.87 6.53
N ASP A 442 -22.99 10.19 5.50
CA ASP A 442 -23.52 9.24 4.54
C ASP A 442 -22.56 9.07 3.36
N LEU A 443 -22.57 7.90 2.73
CA LEU A 443 -21.72 7.60 1.58
C LEU A 443 -22.49 7.75 0.27
N VAL A 444 -22.07 8.71 -0.56
CA VAL A 444 -22.54 8.91 -1.93
C VAL A 444 -21.61 8.19 -2.90
N VAL A 445 -22.16 7.32 -3.75
CA VAL A 445 -21.42 6.56 -4.76
C VAL A 445 -21.94 6.85 -6.16
N GLY A 446 -21.08 7.38 -7.02
CA GLY A 446 -21.33 7.58 -8.45
C GLY A 446 -20.77 6.45 -9.31
N ALA A 447 -21.53 5.97 -10.29
CA ALA A 447 -21.04 4.99 -11.26
C ALA A 447 -20.03 5.61 -12.22
N GLY A 448 -18.97 4.85 -12.50
CA GLY A 448 -17.95 5.23 -13.46
C GLY A 448 -18.35 5.09 -14.93
N LEU A 449 -17.32 5.12 -15.78
CA LEU A 449 -17.45 5.05 -17.24
C LEU A 449 -18.34 3.86 -17.67
N GLY A 450 -19.32 4.12 -18.53
CA GLY A 450 -20.27 3.12 -19.03
C GLY A 450 -21.48 2.85 -18.11
N GLY A 451 -21.45 3.29 -16.84
CA GLY A 451 -22.54 3.08 -15.88
C GLY A 451 -23.68 4.10 -15.97
N GLY A 452 -23.51 5.12 -16.82
CA GLY A 452 -24.36 6.30 -16.87
C GLY A 452 -24.22 7.18 -15.61
N PRO A 453 -25.00 8.25 -15.47
CA PRO A 453 -24.92 9.14 -14.32
C PRO A 453 -25.64 8.56 -13.10
N ARG A 454 -25.43 7.26 -12.83
CA ARG A 454 -26.11 6.51 -11.77
C ARG A 454 -25.46 6.82 -10.42
N VAL A 455 -26.27 7.14 -9.42
CA VAL A 455 -25.82 7.46 -8.06
C VAL A 455 -26.60 6.62 -7.04
N ALA A 456 -25.91 6.13 -6.02
CA ALA A 456 -26.49 5.50 -4.84
C ALA A 456 -26.02 6.24 -3.58
N VAL A 457 -26.91 6.37 -2.59
CA VAL A 457 -26.60 7.00 -1.30
C VAL A 457 -26.84 5.98 -0.19
N TYR A 458 -25.82 5.74 0.62
CA TYR A 458 -25.80 4.76 1.70
C TYR A 458 -25.80 5.44 3.07
N ASP A 459 -26.55 4.87 4.00
CA ASP A 459 -26.66 5.34 5.37
C ASP A 459 -25.33 5.09 6.12
N GLY A 460 -24.73 6.16 6.64
CA GLY A 460 -23.45 6.10 7.34
C GLY A 460 -23.47 5.19 8.56
N ALA A 461 -24.47 5.36 9.42
CA ALA A 461 -24.61 4.60 10.66
C ALA A 461 -24.83 3.09 10.40
N ALA A 462 -25.51 2.74 9.32
CA ALA A 462 -25.64 1.35 8.88
C ALA A 462 -24.30 0.79 8.40
N LEU A 463 -23.53 1.57 7.62
CA LEU A 463 -22.20 1.16 7.14
C LEU A 463 -21.23 0.94 8.30
N ALA A 464 -21.26 1.81 9.32
CA ALA A 464 -20.51 1.63 10.56
C ALA A 464 -20.78 0.28 11.25
N ALA A 465 -22.02 -0.20 11.15
CA ALA A 465 -22.47 -1.50 11.64
C ALA A 465 -22.27 -2.66 10.65
N GLY A 466 -21.56 -2.43 9.54
CA GLY A 466 -21.25 -3.43 8.51
C GLY A 466 -22.40 -3.73 7.56
N LYS A 467 -23.40 -2.85 7.46
CA LYS A 467 -24.57 -2.99 6.59
C LYS A 467 -24.59 -1.93 5.49
N ALA A 468 -24.72 -2.36 4.25
CA ALA A 468 -24.83 -1.45 3.10
C ALA A 468 -26.29 -1.10 2.81
N ASP A 469 -26.93 -0.41 3.75
CA ASP A 469 -28.31 0.05 3.61
C ASP A 469 -28.36 1.39 2.85
N ARG A 470 -29.29 1.52 1.91
CA ARG A 470 -29.43 2.74 1.10
C ARG A 470 -30.41 3.72 1.75
N LEU A 471 -30.05 5.00 1.81
CA LEU A 471 -30.96 6.07 2.24
C LEU A 471 -32.13 6.25 1.28
N VAL A 472 -31.82 6.20 -0.02
CA VAL A 472 -32.81 6.29 -1.11
C VAL A 472 -32.50 5.25 -2.18
N PRO A 473 -33.49 4.82 -2.99
CA PRO A 473 -33.22 4.05 -4.19
C PRO A 473 -32.19 4.77 -5.08
N ASP A 474 -31.33 4.01 -5.75
CA ASP A 474 -30.38 4.61 -6.68
C ASP A 474 -31.09 5.23 -7.89
N PHE A 475 -30.48 6.24 -8.49
CA PHE A 475 -31.12 7.08 -9.50
C PHE A 475 -30.12 7.59 -10.55
N PHE A 476 -30.62 8.14 -11.65
CA PHE A 476 -29.80 8.89 -12.61
C PHE A 476 -29.81 10.39 -12.26
N ALA A 477 -28.64 10.93 -11.93
CA ALA A 477 -28.48 12.32 -11.49
C ALA A 477 -28.52 13.35 -12.64
N LEU A 478 -28.28 12.88 -13.86
CA LEU A 478 -28.26 13.66 -15.09
C LEU A 478 -29.00 12.89 -16.20
N ASP A 479 -28.99 13.39 -17.43
CA ASP A 479 -29.59 12.71 -18.59
C ASP A 479 -29.13 11.24 -18.67
N SER A 480 -30.10 10.32 -18.58
CA SER A 480 -29.87 8.87 -18.52
C SER A 480 -29.22 8.28 -19.77
N SER A 481 -29.15 9.02 -20.89
CA SER A 481 -28.44 8.62 -22.10
C SER A 481 -26.91 8.78 -21.99
N LEU A 482 -26.43 9.59 -21.03
CA LEU A 482 -25.00 9.78 -20.82
C LEU A 482 -24.31 8.48 -20.41
N ARG A 483 -23.06 8.29 -20.84
CA ARG A 483 -22.23 7.13 -20.51
C ARG A 483 -20.83 7.50 -20.00
N SER A 484 -20.58 8.80 -19.79
CA SER A 484 -19.34 9.35 -19.23
C SER A 484 -19.12 8.98 -17.75
N GLY A 485 -20.13 8.40 -17.09
CA GLY A 485 -20.15 8.25 -15.63
C GLY A 485 -20.43 9.58 -14.93
N VAL A 486 -20.41 9.56 -13.60
CA VAL A 486 -20.64 10.74 -12.76
C VAL A 486 -19.59 10.82 -11.67
N TYR A 487 -19.00 12.00 -11.51
CA TYR A 487 -18.23 12.37 -10.32
C TYR A 487 -19.19 12.97 -9.31
N VAL A 488 -18.94 12.69 -8.03
CA VAL A 488 -19.80 13.11 -6.92
C VAL A 488 -18.97 13.84 -5.88
N ALA A 489 -19.56 14.85 -5.27
CA ALA A 489 -19.14 15.47 -4.02
C ALA A 489 -20.38 15.65 -3.13
N ALA A 490 -20.18 15.81 -1.83
CA ALA A 490 -21.26 16.09 -0.89
C ALA A 490 -20.79 17.05 0.19
N ALA A 491 -21.56 18.11 0.45
CA ALA A 491 -21.32 19.09 1.50
C ALA A 491 -22.54 20.01 1.64
N ASP A 492 -22.73 20.63 2.79
CA ASP A 492 -23.77 21.65 3.01
C ASP A 492 -23.34 22.98 2.35
N VAL A 493 -23.86 23.27 1.15
CA VAL A 493 -23.48 24.48 0.40
C VAL A 493 -24.44 25.63 0.65
N ASP A 494 -25.70 25.36 1.02
CA ASP A 494 -26.72 26.38 1.27
C ASP A 494 -26.90 26.74 2.76
N GLY A 495 -26.27 25.99 3.65
CA GLY A 495 -26.26 26.21 5.09
C GLY A 495 -27.52 25.71 5.81
N ASP A 496 -28.28 24.79 5.21
CA ASP A 496 -29.49 24.25 5.82
C ASP A 496 -29.23 23.20 6.91
N GLY A 497 -27.99 22.71 7.01
CA GLY A 497 -27.51 21.70 7.95
C GLY A 497 -27.60 20.27 7.43
N SER A 498 -28.05 20.04 6.20
CA SER A 498 -28.05 18.76 5.50
C SER A 498 -27.07 18.87 4.34
N ALA A 499 -26.22 17.86 4.15
CA ALA A 499 -25.28 17.90 3.05
C ALA A 499 -25.99 17.77 1.69
N ASP A 500 -25.65 18.67 0.78
CA ASP A 500 -26.14 18.67 -0.60
C ASP A 500 -25.31 17.73 -1.46
N VAL A 501 -25.94 17.14 -2.48
CA VAL A 501 -25.25 16.21 -3.39
C VAL A 501 -24.94 16.92 -4.71
N ILE A 502 -23.65 16.91 -5.05
CA ILE A 502 -23.08 17.61 -6.20
C ILE A 502 -22.69 16.57 -7.25
N TYR A 503 -23.17 16.77 -8.48
CA TYR A 503 -22.92 15.88 -9.61
C TYR A 503 -22.16 16.62 -10.70
N SER A 504 -21.13 15.98 -11.25
CA SER A 504 -20.50 16.44 -12.50
C SER A 504 -20.31 15.30 -13.49
N THR A 505 -20.27 15.64 -14.78
CA THR A 505 -20.03 14.61 -15.80
C THR A 505 -18.57 14.23 -15.88
N GLY A 506 -18.30 12.92 -16.00
CA GLY A 506 -16.96 12.40 -16.25
C GLY A 506 -16.43 12.67 -17.66
N ASN A 507 -15.30 12.03 -18.01
CA ASN A 507 -14.64 12.16 -19.31
C ASN A 507 -15.64 11.96 -20.46
N THR A 508 -15.51 12.75 -21.52
CA THR A 508 -16.44 12.88 -22.67
C THR A 508 -17.72 13.69 -22.39
N GLY A 509 -17.97 14.08 -21.12
CA GLY A 509 -19.02 15.03 -20.74
C GLY A 509 -18.55 16.49 -20.74
N GLY A 510 -19.50 17.42 -20.74
CA GLY A 510 -19.22 18.86 -20.61
C GLY A 510 -18.78 19.27 -19.19
N PRO A 511 -18.28 20.48 -18.95
CA PRO A 511 -17.93 20.91 -17.60
C PRO A 511 -19.18 21.35 -16.81
N ARG A 512 -20.21 20.49 -16.77
CA ARG A 512 -21.50 20.77 -16.12
C ARG A 512 -21.50 20.28 -14.69
N VAL A 513 -22.02 21.11 -13.80
CA VAL A 513 -22.31 20.77 -12.40
C VAL A 513 -23.80 20.92 -12.16
N ARG A 514 -24.39 19.98 -11.42
CA ARG A 514 -25.74 20.09 -10.86
C ARG A 514 -25.69 19.77 -9.38
N ILE A 515 -26.40 20.55 -8.57
CA ILE A 515 -26.45 20.41 -7.12
C ILE A 515 -27.89 20.22 -6.69
N VAL A 516 -28.17 19.22 -5.87
CA VAL A 516 -29.50 18.94 -5.32
C VAL A 516 -29.41 18.84 -3.81
N SER A 517 -30.35 19.48 -3.10
CA SER A 517 -30.36 19.48 -1.64
C SER A 517 -30.53 18.07 -1.07
N GLY A 518 -29.75 17.76 -0.04
CA GLY A 518 -29.84 16.47 0.68
C GLY A 518 -31.22 16.27 1.30
N ALA A 519 -31.76 17.31 1.94
CA ALA A 519 -33.11 17.29 2.50
C ALA A 519 -34.18 17.02 1.44
N VAL A 520 -34.05 17.62 0.24
CA VAL A 520 -34.96 17.37 -0.88
C VAL A 520 -34.82 15.93 -1.40
N LEU A 521 -33.60 15.42 -1.51
CA LEU A 521 -33.32 14.06 -1.95
C LEU A 521 -33.94 13.02 -1.01
N VAL A 522 -33.74 13.17 0.30
CA VAL A 522 -34.24 12.25 1.33
C VAL A 522 -35.78 12.32 1.44
N ALA A 523 -36.38 13.51 1.26
CA ALA A 523 -37.83 13.66 1.30
C ALA A 523 -38.56 13.10 0.07
N ASN A 524 -37.85 12.80 -1.03
CA ASN A 524 -38.43 12.37 -2.30
C ASN A 524 -37.81 11.06 -2.83
N PRO A 525 -37.82 9.96 -2.04
CA PRO A 525 -37.19 8.71 -2.44
C PRO A 525 -37.84 8.14 -3.71
N GLY A 526 -37.01 7.80 -4.71
CA GLY A 526 -37.46 7.23 -5.98
C GLY A 526 -38.01 8.24 -7.00
N ALA A 527 -37.95 9.54 -6.71
CA ALA A 527 -38.26 10.57 -7.69
C ALA A 527 -37.22 10.61 -8.82
N ASP A 528 -37.61 11.16 -9.98
CA ASP A 528 -36.67 11.48 -11.04
C ASP A 528 -35.78 12.65 -10.61
N MET A 529 -34.54 12.35 -10.21
CA MET A 529 -33.60 13.33 -9.69
C MET A 529 -33.19 14.38 -10.72
N ALA A 530 -33.29 14.08 -12.02
CA ALA A 530 -33.09 15.08 -13.07
C ALA A 530 -34.24 16.11 -13.13
N ALA A 531 -35.39 15.80 -12.54
CA ALA A 531 -36.56 16.68 -12.47
C ALA A 531 -36.73 17.40 -11.12
N LEU A 532 -36.05 16.97 -10.06
CA LEU A 532 -36.08 17.68 -8.77
C LEU A 532 -35.43 19.07 -8.87
N PRO A 533 -35.90 20.05 -8.08
CA PRO A 533 -35.32 21.39 -8.06
C PRO A 533 -33.84 21.30 -7.68
N ALA A 534 -32.99 21.89 -8.52
CA ALA A 534 -31.56 22.02 -8.25
C ALA A 534 -31.29 23.31 -7.48
N LEU A 535 -30.35 23.28 -6.54
CA LEU A 535 -29.79 24.48 -5.92
C LEU A 535 -28.99 25.29 -6.95
N ALA A 536 -28.29 24.58 -7.83
CA ALA A 536 -27.57 25.16 -8.97
C ALA A 536 -27.43 24.15 -10.13
N ASP A 537 -27.40 24.64 -11.37
CA ASP A 537 -27.16 23.85 -12.58
C ASP A 537 -26.49 24.73 -13.65
N PHE A 538 -25.20 24.49 -13.92
CA PHE A 538 -24.35 25.43 -14.66
C PHE A 538 -23.15 24.76 -15.32
N PHE A 539 -22.49 25.49 -16.22
CA PHE A 539 -21.17 25.13 -16.75
C PHE A 539 -20.08 25.92 -16.02
N THR A 540 -19.01 25.24 -15.60
CA THR A 540 -17.93 25.85 -14.81
C THR A 540 -16.99 26.71 -15.66
N TRP A 541 -16.90 26.45 -16.96
CA TRP A 541 -16.18 27.25 -17.96
C TRP A 541 -16.74 26.99 -19.37
N ASP A 542 -15.91 27.02 -20.42
CA ASP A 542 -16.34 26.78 -21.80
C ASP A 542 -17.17 25.49 -21.92
N GLN A 543 -18.46 25.67 -22.21
CA GLN A 543 -19.44 24.59 -22.34
C GLN A 543 -19.11 23.60 -23.48
N ASN A 544 -18.14 23.89 -24.34
CA ASN A 544 -17.68 23.00 -25.41
C ASN A 544 -16.53 22.09 -24.98
N ASP A 545 -15.92 22.30 -23.82
CA ASP A 545 -14.92 21.39 -23.26
C ASP A 545 -15.56 20.01 -23.03
N ARG A 546 -14.87 18.94 -23.42
CA ARG A 546 -15.34 17.55 -23.29
C ARG A 546 -14.38 16.68 -22.47
N ALA A 547 -13.40 17.30 -21.82
CA ALA A 547 -12.47 16.60 -20.96
C ALA A 547 -13.12 16.13 -19.64
N GLY A 548 -14.28 16.69 -19.28
CA GLY A 548 -14.94 16.47 -18.01
C GLY A 548 -14.28 17.25 -16.87
N ILE A 549 -14.86 17.16 -15.67
CA ILE A 549 -14.40 17.87 -14.48
C ILE A 549 -14.44 16.98 -13.24
N ARG A 550 -13.53 17.24 -12.31
CA ARG A 550 -13.50 16.62 -10.98
C ARG A 550 -13.90 17.64 -9.95
N VAL A 551 -14.64 17.22 -8.94
CA VAL A 551 -15.25 18.12 -7.95
C VAL A 551 -14.96 17.65 -6.54
N ALA A 552 -14.75 18.61 -5.65
CA ALA A 552 -14.78 18.44 -4.20
C ALA A 552 -15.54 19.64 -3.61
N ALA A 553 -16.14 19.48 -2.43
CA ALA A 553 -16.79 20.59 -1.74
C ALA A 553 -16.50 20.50 -0.25
N LYS A 554 -16.03 21.62 0.32
CA LYS A 554 -15.76 21.79 1.75
C LYS A 554 -15.79 23.27 2.10
N ASP A 555 -16.02 23.56 3.37
CA ASP A 555 -15.85 24.91 3.94
C ASP A 555 -14.34 25.22 3.99
N VAL A 556 -13.85 25.92 2.96
CA VAL A 556 -12.43 26.24 2.78
C VAL A 556 -12.09 27.65 3.26
N ASP A 557 -13.11 28.48 3.52
CA ASP A 557 -12.94 29.84 4.06
C ASP A 557 -13.32 30.00 5.55
N GLY A 558 -13.98 28.99 6.12
CA GLY A 558 -14.37 28.91 7.53
C GLY A 558 -15.69 29.61 7.86
N ASP A 559 -16.53 29.91 6.86
CA ASP A 559 -17.79 30.64 7.05
C ASP A 559 -19.00 29.75 7.44
N GLY A 560 -18.79 28.43 7.47
CA GLY A 560 -19.80 27.43 7.80
C GLY A 560 -20.63 26.94 6.62
N ARG A 561 -20.37 27.41 5.39
CA ARG A 561 -20.88 26.82 4.15
C ARG A 561 -19.73 26.27 3.32
N ALA A 562 -20.01 25.29 2.48
CA ALA A 562 -19.00 24.72 1.61
C ALA A 562 -18.85 25.45 0.28
N GLU A 563 -17.61 25.66 -0.16
CA GLU A 563 -17.29 26.08 -1.52
C GLU A 563 -17.13 24.85 -2.41
N LEU A 564 -17.49 25.00 -3.68
CA LEU A 564 -17.21 24.00 -4.71
C LEU A 564 -15.84 24.25 -5.32
N ILE A 565 -14.96 23.25 -5.28
CA ILE A 565 -13.66 23.28 -5.96
C ILE A 565 -13.72 22.36 -7.18
N VAL A 566 -13.39 22.91 -8.34
CA VAL A 566 -13.50 22.22 -9.63
C VAL A 566 -12.13 22.13 -10.30
N GLY A 567 -11.69 20.91 -10.58
CA GLY A 567 -10.47 20.61 -11.34
C GLY A 567 -10.76 20.15 -12.76
N SER A 568 -9.95 20.62 -13.71
CA SER A 568 -10.04 20.24 -15.13
C SER A 568 -9.63 18.78 -15.37
N GLY A 569 -10.41 18.05 -16.17
CA GLY A 569 -10.05 16.72 -16.68
C GLY A 569 -9.10 16.75 -17.89
N ASN A 570 -8.73 17.92 -18.40
CA ASN A 570 -7.92 18.06 -19.61
C ASN A 570 -6.43 17.92 -19.29
N THR A 571 -5.76 16.97 -19.95
CA THR A 571 -4.34 16.66 -19.72
C THR A 571 -3.38 17.78 -20.12
N ASN A 572 -3.86 18.76 -20.90
CA ASN A 572 -3.09 19.93 -21.33
C ASN A 572 -3.56 21.23 -20.66
N SER A 573 -4.42 21.13 -19.63
CA SER A 573 -4.96 22.29 -18.92
C SER A 573 -5.19 21.96 -17.45
N ALA A 574 -4.24 22.34 -16.61
CA ALA A 574 -4.30 22.21 -15.15
C ALA A 574 -5.15 23.31 -14.47
N MET A 575 -6.32 23.62 -15.03
CA MET A 575 -7.18 24.68 -14.50
C MET A 575 -7.96 24.24 -13.27
N VAL A 576 -8.06 25.14 -12.28
CA VAL A 576 -8.89 25.00 -11.08
C VAL A 576 -9.72 26.26 -10.86
N ARG A 577 -10.93 26.09 -10.33
CA ARG A 577 -11.80 27.18 -9.87
C ARG A 577 -12.41 26.83 -8.52
N VAL A 578 -12.44 27.78 -7.59
CA VAL A 578 -13.23 27.71 -6.36
C VAL A 578 -14.48 28.56 -6.56
N ILE A 579 -15.65 28.06 -6.17
CA ILE A 579 -16.95 28.68 -6.44
C ILE A 579 -17.74 28.70 -5.12
N PRO A 580 -17.92 29.88 -4.48
CA PRO A 580 -18.78 30.00 -3.32
C PRO A 580 -20.25 29.85 -3.74
N PHE A 581 -21.11 29.46 -2.80
CA PHE A 581 -22.53 29.22 -3.06
C PHE A 581 -23.23 30.39 -3.78
N SER A 582 -22.90 31.63 -3.39
CA SER A 582 -23.44 32.85 -4.00
C SER A 582 -23.19 32.99 -5.51
N GLU A 583 -22.20 32.28 -6.04
CA GLU A 583 -21.82 32.32 -7.46
C GLU A 583 -22.16 31.04 -8.24
N MET A 584 -22.66 29.99 -7.60
CA MET A 584 -22.82 28.69 -8.25
C MET A 584 -23.74 28.73 -9.49
N ASN A 585 -24.71 29.63 -9.58
CA ASN A 585 -25.54 29.73 -10.80
C ASN A 585 -24.86 30.44 -11.98
N THR A 586 -23.85 31.28 -11.74
CA THR A 586 -23.12 32.01 -12.78
C THR A 586 -21.70 32.30 -12.31
N PRO A 587 -20.81 31.29 -12.32
CA PRO A 587 -19.51 31.44 -11.69
C PRO A 587 -18.64 32.51 -12.37
N THR A 588 -18.26 33.54 -11.63
CA THR A 588 -17.36 34.61 -12.07
C THR A 588 -15.98 34.57 -11.41
N THR A 589 -15.81 33.72 -10.39
CA THR A 589 -14.53 33.46 -9.74
C THR A 589 -13.43 33.08 -10.74
N LYS A 590 -12.19 33.45 -10.37
CA LYS A 590 -11.02 33.33 -11.24
C LYS A 590 -10.70 31.87 -11.55
N LEU A 591 -10.39 31.60 -12.83
CA LEU A 591 -9.80 30.35 -13.26
C LEU A 591 -8.27 30.46 -13.15
N THR A 592 -7.62 29.54 -12.43
CA THR A 592 -6.17 29.58 -12.18
C THR A 592 -5.48 28.29 -12.62
N ASN A 593 -4.16 28.35 -12.84
CA ASN A 593 -3.30 27.17 -12.95
C ASN A 593 -2.45 27.03 -11.68
N PRO A 594 -2.89 26.25 -10.67
CA PRO A 594 -2.18 26.16 -9.41
C PRO A 594 -0.81 25.46 -9.50
N PHE A 595 -0.58 24.64 -10.54
CA PHE A 595 0.70 23.95 -10.75
C PHE A 595 1.72 24.79 -11.54
N GLY A 596 1.30 25.89 -12.15
CA GLY A 596 2.11 26.71 -13.07
C GLY A 596 2.44 26.04 -14.41
N ASN A 597 2.50 24.70 -14.45
CA ASN A 597 2.60 23.89 -15.67
C ASN A 597 1.20 23.42 -16.11
N PRO A 598 0.79 23.59 -17.38
CA PRO A 598 -0.51 23.14 -17.85
C PRO A 598 -0.64 21.61 -18.01
N ALA A 599 0.47 20.87 -18.09
CA ALA A 599 0.45 19.42 -18.32
C ALA A 599 0.10 18.65 -17.04
N THR A 600 -0.78 17.65 -17.19
CA THR A 600 -1.18 16.71 -16.13
C THR A 600 -1.21 15.28 -16.69
N ILE A 601 -1.17 14.29 -15.81
CA ILE A 601 -1.16 12.87 -16.21
C ILE A 601 -2.48 12.49 -16.87
N ASP A 602 -3.58 12.73 -16.17
CA ASP A 602 -4.95 12.48 -16.63
C ASP A 602 -5.91 13.61 -16.21
N GLY A 603 -5.40 14.76 -15.80
CA GLY A 603 -6.13 15.95 -15.32
C GLY A 603 -5.86 16.27 -13.85
N VAL A 604 -6.53 17.28 -13.31
CA VAL A 604 -6.40 17.71 -11.91
C VAL A 604 -7.40 16.97 -11.03
N TYR A 605 -6.93 16.36 -9.95
CA TYR A 605 -7.77 15.85 -8.85
C TYR A 605 -7.77 16.83 -7.70
N VAL A 606 -8.89 16.88 -7.00
CA VAL A 606 -9.16 17.77 -5.88
C VAL A 606 -9.64 16.91 -4.72
N GLY A 607 -9.09 17.09 -3.53
CA GLY A 607 -9.47 16.36 -2.34
C GLY A 607 -9.28 17.12 -1.05
#